data_AF-A0A922CD40-F1
#
_entry.id   AF-A0A922CD40-F1
#
_cell.length_a   1.000
_cell.length_b   1.000
_cell.length_c   1.000
_cell.angle_alpha   90.00
_cell.angle_beta   90.00
_cell.angle_gamma   90.00
#
_symmetry.space_group_name_H-M   'P 1'
#
loop_
_entity.id
_entity.type
_entity.pdbx_description
1 polymer ?
#
loop_
_entity_poly.entity_id
_entity_poly.type
_entity_poly.pdbx_seq_one_letter_code
_entity_poly.pdbx_strand_id
1 'polypeptide(L)'
;MVSETENQYNKNAVLAINILFVLYSSCISSYQIVISALLVWHALKHIKDGVFFCTLWYVSHLSILSLYCFLFSARTIITFNAKQYFSAVVTVVCAAVYKALFIYFSVVVNSYLHSLEAERYV
;
A
#
# COMPACT_ATOMS: atom_id res chain seq x y z
N MET A 1 -21.64 -12.51 -30.18
CA MET A 1 -20.87 -11.32 -30.62
C MET A 1 -20.90 -10.33 -29.47
N VAL A 2 -19.75 -10.03 -28.85
CA VAL A 2 -19.64 -8.88 -27.93
C VAL A 2 -19.74 -7.63 -28.80
N SER A 3 -20.59 -6.66 -28.45
CA SER A 3 -20.73 -5.45 -29.27
C SER A 3 -19.42 -4.65 -29.22
N GLU A 4 -19.05 -3.98 -30.33
CA GLU A 4 -17.86 -3.11 -30.35
C GLU A 4 -17.90 -2.05 -29.25
N THR A 5 -19.09 -1.57 -28.91
CA THR A 5 -19.34 -0.64 -27.81
C THR A 5 -19.00 -1.21 -26.44
N GLU A 6 -19.35 -2.46 -26.15
CA GLU A 6 -19.02 -3.15 -24.89
C GLU A 6 -17.49 -3.37 -24.76
N ASN A 7 -16.83 -3.70 -25.88
CA ASN A 7 -15.38 -3.88 -25.91
C ASN A 7 -14.63 -2.54 -25.70
N GLN A 8 -15.11 -1.46 -26.31
CA GLN A 8 -14.53 -0.12 -26.14
C GLN A 8 -14.75 0.44 -24.72
N TYR A 9 -15.92 0.21 -24.13
CA TYR A 9 -16.19 0.55 -22.73
C TYR A 9 -15.26 -0.18 -21.77
N ASN A 10 -15.10 -1.50 -21.94
CA ASN A 10 -14.21 -2.30 -21.09
C ASN A 10 -12.74 -1.87 -21.20
N LYS A 11 -12.27 -1.51 -22.41
CA LYS A 11 -10.92 -0.97 -22.61
C LYS A 11 -10.71 0.37 -21.89
N ASN A 12 -11.69 1.26 -21.96
CA ASN A 12 -11.63 2.55 -21.27
C ASN A 12 -11.63 2.36 -19.74
N ALA A 13 -12.45 1.45 -19.23
CA ALA A 13 -12.49 1.13 -17.80
C ALA A 13 -11.17 0.54 -17.28
N VAL A 14 -10.57 -0.39 -18.03
CA VAL A 14 -9.24 -0.96 -17.70
C VAL A 14 -8.15 0.09 -17.76
N LEU A 15 -8.18 0.99 -18.76
CA LEU A 15 -7.22 2.09 -18.86
C LEU A 15 -7.36 3.05 -17.66
N ALA A 16 -8.59 3.44 -17.32
CA ALA A 16 -8.85 4.35 -16.20
C ALA A 16 -8.35 3.78 -14.87
N ILE A 17 -8.63 2.51 -14.57
CA ILE A 17 -8.16 1.90 -13.32
C ILE A 17 -6.64 1.74 -13.29
N ASN A 18 -5.98 1.48 -14.42
CA ASN A 18 -4.53 1.43 -14.49
C ASN A 18 -3.90 2.81 -14.27
N ILE A 19 -4.46 3.88 -14.84
CA ILE A 19 -3.99 5.25 -14.59
C ILE A 19 -4.14 5.61 -13.12
N LEU A 20 -5.32 5.34 -12.53
CA LEU A 20 -5.54 5.55 -11.10
C LEU A 20 -4.56 4.75 -10.25
N PHE A 21 -4.30 3.50 -10.62
CA PHE A 21 -3.35 2.65 -9.91
C PHE A 21 -1.93 3.23 -9.93
N VAL A 22 -1.44 3.66 -11.11
CA VAL A 22 -0.11 4.25 -11.26
C VAL A 22 -0.01 5.57 -10.51
N LEU A 23 -1.00 6.45 -10.65
CA LEU A 23 -1.03 7.75 -9.98
C LEU A 23 -1.00 7.56 -8.46
N TYR A 24 -1.91 6.73 -7.95
CA TYR A 24 -2.03 6.46 -6.52
C TYR A 24 -0.77 5.83 -5.95
N SER A 25 -0.21 4.85 -6.67
CA SER A 25 1.04 4.20 -6.28
C SER A 25 2.21 5.17 -6.23
N SER A 26 2.27 6.12 -7.17
CA SER A 26 3.36 7.11 -7.24
C SER A 26 3.25 8.14 -6.11
N CYS A 27 2.04 8.66 -5.85
CA CYS A 27 1.77 9.61 -4.76
C CYS A 27 2.06 9.01 -3.38
N ILE A 28 1.68 7.75 -3.16
CA ILE A 28 1.95 7.09 -1.89
C ILE A 28 3.43 6.80 -1.72
N SER A 29 4.10 6.34 -2.78
CA SER A 29 5.52 6.03 -2.71
C SER A 29 6.33 7.27 -2.36
N SER A 30 6.01 8.43 -2.96
CA SER A 30 6.67 9.69 -2.62
C SER A 30 6.36 10.12 -1.18
N TYR A 31 5.12 9.99 -0.72
CA TYR A 31 4.76 10.25 0.67
C TYR A 31 5.56 9.37 1.65
N GLN A 32 5.65 8.07 1.39
CA GLN A 32 6.39 7.13 2.24
C GLN A 32 7.90 7.38 2.22
N ILE A 33 8.47 7.75 1.07
CA ILE A 33 9.88 8.16 0.98
C ILE A 33 10.15 9.39 1.85
N VAL A 34 9.27 10.40 1.82
CA VAL A 34 9.43 11.62 2.62
C VAL A 34 9.36 11.31 4.11
N ILE A 35 8.36 10.55 4.57
CA ILE A 35 8.26 10.20 6.00
C ILE A 35 9.44 9.34 6.44
N SER A 36 9.88 8.39 5.62
CA SER A 36 11.05 7.54 5.92
C SER A 36 12.33 8.36 5.99
N ALA A 37 12.53 9.32 5.08
CA ALA A 37 13.68 10.22 5.10
C ALA A 37 13.69 11.12 6.34
N LEU A 38 12.52 11.64 6.73
CA LEU A 38 12.37 12.40 7.97
C LEU A 38 12.69 11.54 9.20
N LEU A 39 12.27 10.27 9.21
CA LEU A 39 12.54 9.35 10.30
C LEU A 39 14.05 9.06 10.43
N VAL A 40 14.73 8.81 9.30
CA VAL A 40 16.20 8.62 9.26
C VAL A 40 16.93 9.88 9.74
N TRP A 41 16.50 11.06 9.29
CA TRP A 41 17.08 12.33 9.73
C TRP A 41 16.91 12.55 11.24
N HIS A 42 15.74 12.20 11.77
CA HIS A 42 15.45 12.33 13.20
C HIS A 42 16.26 11.33 14.04
N ALA A 43 16.43 10.10 13.54
CA ALA A 43 17.28 9.08 14.16
C ALA A 43 18.76 9.53 14.21
N LEU A 44 19.28 10.10 13.11
CA LEU A 44 20.64 10.63 13.03
C LEU A 44 20.89 11.78 14.01
N LYS A 45 19.89 12.61 14.29
CA LYS A 45 19.99 13.70 15.27
C LYS A 45 19.82 13.27 16.73
N HIS A 46 19.62 11.98 17.04
CA HIS A 46 19.47 11.44 18.40
C HIS A 46 18.40 12.18 19.25
N ILE A 47 17.34 12.68 18.62
CA ILE A 47 16.27 13.39 19.34
C ILE A 47 15.39 12.34 20.03
N LYS A 48 15.30 12.42 21.37
CA LYS A 48 14.56 11.47 22.25
C LYS A 48 13.07 11.31 21.93
N ASP A 49 12.49 12.18 21.10
CA ASP A 49 11.07 12.17 20.68
C ASP A 49 10.80 11.42 19.36
N GLY A 50 11.67 10.49 18.96
CA GLY A 50 11.51 9.68 17.74
C GLY A 50 10.27 8.77 17.70
N VAL A 51 9.60 8.56 18.85
CA VAL A 51 8.41 7.69 18.96
C VAL A 51 7.24 8.24 18.13
N PHE A 52 7.03 9.57 18.11
CA PHE A 52 5.93 10.17 17.35
C PHE A 52 6.07 9.92 15.84
N PHE A 53 7.26 10.14 15.28
CA PHE A 53 7.53 9.89 13.86
C PHE A 53 7.43 8.42 13.50
N CYS A 54 7.85 7.52 14.39
CA CYS A 54 7.73 6.08 14.19
C CYS A 54 6.26 5.63 14.16
N THR A 55 5.45 6.09 15.12
CA THR A 55 4.00 5.83 15.15
C THR A 55 3.30 6.44 13.94
N LEU A 56 3.65 7.66 13.55
CA LEU A 56 3.08 8.32 12.37
C LEU A 56 3.40 7.54 11.09
N TRP A 57 4.65 7.11 10.92
CA TRP A 57 5.06 6.27 9.79
C TRP A 57 4.28 4.95 9.76
N TYR A 58 4.14 4.29 10.92
CA TYR A 58 3.40 3.04 11.06
C TYR A 58 1.91 3.18 10.71
N VAL A 59 1.22 4.16 11.29
CA VAL A 59 -0.21 4.43 11.03
C VAL A 59 -0.44 4.81 9.58
N SER A 60 0.44 5.63 9.01
CA SER A 60 0.39 5.98 7.59
C SER A 60 0.52 4.74 6.70
N HIS A 61 1.44 3.83 7.02
CA HIS A 61 1.62 2.60 6.26
C HIS A 61 0.38 1.68 6.32
N LEU A 62 -0.30 1.65 7.46
CA LEU A 62 -1.53 0.89 7.66
C LEU A 62 -2.72 1.48 6.88
N SER A 63 -2.87 2.81 6.91
CA SER A 63 -3.88 3.52 6.12
C SER A 63 -3.70 3.28 4.61
N ILE A 64 -2.45 3.39 4.14
CA ILE A 64 -2.06 3.12 2.76
C ILE A 64 -2.40 1.69 2.33
N LEU A 65 -2.17 0.69 3.18
CA LEU A 65 -2.51 -0.70 2.90
C LEU A 65 -4.01 -0.90 2.68
N SER A 66 -4.84 -0.29 3.55
CA SER A 66 -6.30 -0.37 3.43
C SER A 66 -6.74 0.15 2.06
N LEU A 67 -6.21 1.31 1.66
CA LEU A 67 -6.54 1.93 0.38
C LEU A 67 -6.04 1.11 -0.82
N TYR A 68 -4.83 0.54 -0.74
CA TYR A 68 -4.36 -0.41 -1.75
C TYR A 68 -5.28 -1.63 -1.86
N CYS A 69 -5.76 -2.18 -0.74
CA CYS A 69 -6.68 -3.32 -0.76
C CYS A 69 -7.95 -3.01 -1.55
N PHE A 70 -8.54 -1.81 -1.36
CA PHE A 70 -9.68 -1.36 -2.17
C PHE A 70 -9.30 -1.21 -3.64
N LEU A 71 -8.15 -0.59 -3.94
CA LEU A 71 -7.70 -0.36 -5.31
C LEU A 71 -7.43 -1.68 -6.08
N PHE A 72 -6.76 -2.64 -5.44
CA PHE A 72 -6.51 -3.98 -5.99
C PHE A 72 -7.82 -4.75 -6.21
N SER A 73 -8.78 -4.62 -5.30
CA SER A 73 -10.10 -5.24 -5.45
C SER A 73 -10.87 -4.66 -6.64
N ALA A 74 -10.91 -3.33 -6.75
CA ALA A 74 -11.54 -2.63 -7.87
C ALA A 74 -10.89 -3.01 -9.21
N ARG A 75 -9.55 -3.03 -9.27
CA ARG A 75 -8.79 -3.46 -10.46
C ARG A 75 -9.10 -4.90 -10.85
N THR A 76 -9.20 -5.81 -9.87
CA THR A 76 -9.53 -7.22 -10.11
C THR A 76 -10.94 -7.35 -10.71
N ILE A 77 -11.94 -6.66 -10.15
CA ILE A 77 -13.32 -6.69 -10.66
C ILE A 77 -13.40 -6.18 -12.10
N ILE A 78 -12.76 -5.04 -12.38
CA ILE A 78 -12.77 -4.42 -13.71
C ILE A 78 -12.04 -5.30 -14.75
N THR A 79 -10.87 -5.85 -14.41
CA THR A 79 -10.13 -6.74 -15.33
C THR A 79 -10.82 -8.09 -15.54
N PHE A 80 -11.53 -8.61 -14.53
CA PHE A 80 -12.34 -9.82 -14.66
C PHE A 80 -13.53 -9.60 -15.60
N ASN A 81 -14.24 -8.46 -15.46
CA ASN A 81 -15.32 -8.07 -16.38
C ASN A 81 -14.82 -7.86 -17.81
N ALA A 82 -13.61 -7.32 -17.99
CA ALA A 82 -12.97 -7.19 -19.30
C ALA A 82 -12.40 -8.50 -19.87
N LYS A 83 -12.64 -9.66 -19.22
CA LYS A 83 -12.11 -10.98 -19.59
C LYS A 83 -10.58 -11.05 -19.67
N GLN A 84 -9.88 -10.16 -18.98
CA GLN A 84 -8.42 -10.12 -18.88
C GLN A 84 -7.94 -10.93 -17.68
N TYR A 85 -8.19 -12.24 -17.69
CA TYR A 85 -7.95 -13.13 -16.55
C TYR A 85 -6.50 -13.16 -16.08
N PHE A 86 -5.52 -13.10 -17.00
CA PHE A 86 -4.10 -13.05 -16.63
C PHE A 86 -3.75 -11.80 -15.79
N SER A 87 -4.24 -10.63 -16.21
CA SER A 87 -4.05 -9.37 -15.49
C SER A 87 -4.71 -9.40 -14.11
N ALA A 88 -5.91 -9.98 -14.02
CA ALA A 88 -6.61 -10.17 -12.75
C ALA A 88 -5.84 -11.11 -11.80
N VAL A 89 -5.32 -12.23 -12.29
CA VAL A 89 -4.54 -13.19 -11.49
C VAL A 89 -3.26 -12.53 -10.96
N VAL A 90 -2.51 -11.83 -11.81
CA VAL A 90 -1.31 -11.08 -11.39
C VAL A 90 -1.65 -10.04 -10.32
N THR A 91 -2.76 -9.32 -10.50
CA THR A 91 -3.24 -8.31 -9.55
C THR A 91 -3.56 -8.92 -8.18
N VAL A 92 -4.20 -10.09 -8.15
CA VAL A 92 -4.51 -10.83 -6.92
C VAL A 92 -3.26 -11.36 -6.23
N VAL A 93 -2.32 -11.93 -6.99
CA VAL A 93 -1.05 -12.43 -6.43
C VAL A 93 -0.25 -11.29 -5.81
N CYS A 94 -0.11 -10.16 -6.51
CA CYS A 94 0.56 -8.98 -5.97
C CYS A 94 -0.13 -8.47 -4.69
N ALA A 95 -1.46 -8.43 -4.66
CA ALA A 95 -2.21 -8.02 -3.48
C ALA A 95 -1.98 -8.97 -2.29
N ALA A 96 -1.92 -10.28 -2.53
CA ALA A 96 -1.66 -11.28 -1.50
C ALA A 96 -0.24 -11.15 -0.92
N VAL A 97 0.77 -11.02 -1.78
CA VAL A 97 2.16 -10.80 -1.37
C VAL A 97 2.29 -9.51 -0.56
N TYR A 98 1.68 -8.43 -1.03
CA TYR A 98 1.71 -7.14 -0.33
C TYR A 98 1.06 -7.21 1.05
N LYS A 99 -0.10 -7.88 1.18
CA LYS A 99 -0.72 -8.14 2.48
C LYS A 99 0.16 -8.98 3.41
N ALA A 100 0.77 -10.06 2.91
CA ALA A 100 1.60 -10.94 3.71
C ALA A 100 2.84 -10.22 4.26
N LEU A 101 3.54 -9.48 3.40
CA LEU A 101 4.68 -8.65 3.80
C LEU A 101 4.28 -7.61 4.85
N PHE A 102 3.13 -6.97 4.67
CA PHE A 102 2.63 -6.00 5.63
C PHE A 102 2.32 -6.62 6.99
N ILE A 103 1.60 -7.75 7.04
CA ILE A 103 1.26 -8.42 8.30
C ILE A 103 2.54 -8.79 9.05
N TYR A 104 3.51 -9.38 8.34
CA TYR A 104 4.81 -9.70 8.90
C TYR A 104 5.48 -8.45 9.49
N PHE A 105 5.52 -7.37 8.72
CA PHE A 105 6.13 -6.12 9.13
C PHE A 105 5.42 -5.49 10.34
N SER A 106 4.09 -5.52 10.39
CA SER A 106 3.30 -5.07 11.53
C SER A 106 3.59 -5.84 12.80
N VAL A 107 3.70 -7.17 12.72
CA VAL A 107 4.07 -7.99 13.88
C VAL A 107 5.45 -7.61 14.39
N VAL A 108 6.44 -7.49 13.48
CA VAL A 108 7.82 -7.12 13.83
C VAL A 108 7.86 -5.75 14.50
N VAL A 109 7.26 -4.72 13.90
CA VAL A 109 7.25 -3.36 14.46
C VAL A 109 6.51 -3.29 15.78
N ASN A 110 5.39 -3.99 15.93
CA ASN A 110 4.64 -4.04 17.19
C ASN A 110 5.48 -4.69 18.31
N SER A 111 6.23 -5.75 18.01
CA SER A 111 7.18 -6.34 18.96
C SER A 111 8.31 -5.39 19.34
N TYR A 112 8.85 -4.62 18.40
CA TYR A 112 9.89 -3.61 18.70
C TYR A 112 9.36 -2.46 19.58
N LEU A 113 8.17 -1.94 19.28
CA LEU A 113 7.52 -0.90 20.07
C LEU A 113 7.28 -1.37 21.52
N HIS A 114 6.81 -2.60 21.68
CA HIS A 114 6.58 -3.17 23.01
C HIS A 114 7.88 -3.34 23.82
N SER A 115 8.97 -3.74 23.16
CA SER A 115 10.29 -3.82 23.80
C SER A 115 10.83 -2.46 24.23
N LEU A 116 10.61 -1.42 23.41
CA LEU A 116 11.04 -0.05 23.72
C LEU A 116 10.22 0.58 24.86
N GLU A 117 8.92 0.29 24.95
CA GLU A 117 8.12 0.68 26.10
C GLU A 117 8.58 -0.02 27.37
N ALA A 118 8.90 -1.32 27.31
CA ALA A 118 9.39 -2.06 28.47
C ALA A 118 10.68 -1.47 29.07
N GLU A 119 11.62 -1.00 28.25
CA GLU A 119 12.83 -0.31 28.72
C GLU A 119 12.57 1.11 29.27
N ARG A 120 11.49 1.78 28.84
CA ARG A 120 11.17 3.15 29.28
C ARG A 120 10.59 3.23 30.70
N TYR A 121 10.08 2.10 31.22
CA TYR A 121 9.48 1.99 32.54
C TYR A 121 10.36 1.26 33.57
N VAL A 122 11.64 0.99 33.23
CA VAL A 122 12.69 0.50 34.15
C VAL A 122 13.60 1.67 34.52
#